data_AF-X0YHZ6-F1
#
_entry.id   AF-X0YHZ6-F1
#
_cell.length_a   1.000
_cell.length_b   1.000
_cell.length_c   1.000
_cell.angle_alpha   90.00
_cell.angle_beta   90.00
_cell.angle_gamma   90.00
#
_symmetry.space_group_name_H-M   'P 1'
#
loop_
_entity.id
_entity.type
_entity.pdbx_description
1 polymer ?
#
loop_
_entity_poly.entity_id
_entity_poly.type
_entity_poly.pdbx_seq_one_letter_code
_entity_poly.pdbx_strand_id
1 'polypeptide(L)' 'MDIEGGEIEALNGCQKMIASVKPDLAISVYHTPDHLWKIPLLVSKLNPDYKYYLRSHGYNGYDTVFYAYNAIL' A
#
# COMPACT_ATOMS: atom_id res chain seq x y z
N MET A 1 -3.21 5.67 4.14
CA MET A 1 -3.02 6.61 3.03
C MET A 1 -4.22 6.47 2.14
N ASP A 2 -4.92 7.58 1.95
CA ASP A 2 -6.20 7.65 1.27
C ASP A 2 -6.28 9.03 0.62
N ILE A 3 -5.99 9.11 -0.69
CA ILE A 3 -5.72 10.38 -1.39
C ILE A 3 -6.36 10.43 -2.77
N GLU A 4 -7.56 9.86 -2.89
CA GLU A 4 -8.45 9.97 -4.05
C GLU A 4 -7.77 9.68 -5.40
N GLY A 5 -6.90 8.66 -5.43
CA GLY A 5 -6.20 8.20 -6.64
C GLY A 5 -4.72 8.62 -6.74
N GLY A 6 -4.21 9.44 -5.83
CA GLY A 6 -2.79 9.87 -5.84
C GLY A 6 -1.81 8.87 -5.18
N GLU A 7 -2.25 7.67 -4.81
CA GLU A 7 -1.48 6.75 -3.97
C GLU A 7 -0.13 6.37 -4.57
N ILE A 8 -0.05 6.20 -5.90
CA ILE A 8 1.20 5.85 -6.59
C ILE A 8 2.21 6.99 -6.50
N GLU A 9 1.79 8.24 -6.73
CA GLU A 9 2.64 9.43 -6.65
C GLU A 9 3.16 9.63 -5.24
N ALA A 10 2.31 9.46 -4.23
CA ALA A 10 2.71 9.55 -2.83
C ALA A 10 3.72 8.45 -2.44
N LEU A 11 3.51 7.20 -2.88
CA LEU A 11 4.48 6.11 -2.67
C LEU A 11 5.84 6.42 -3.29
N ASN A 12 5.85 6.95 -4.52
CA ASN A 12 7.09 7.36 -5.20
C ASN A 12 7.80 8.50 -4.46
N GLY A 13 7.04 9.48 -3.95
CA GLY A 13 7.57 10.55 -3.10
C GLY A 13 8.18 10.03 -1.79
N CYS A 14 7.59 8.99 -1.21
CA CYS A 14 8.03 8.36 0.03
C CYS A 14 9.04 7.22 -0.14
N GLN A 15 9.50 6.92 -1.36
CA GLN A 15 10.31 5.72 -1.66
C GLN A 15 11.53 5.53 -0.74
N LYS A 16 12.25 6.62 -0.42
CA LYS A 16 13.44 6.56 0.45
C LYS A 16 13.08 6.15 1.86
N MET A 17 11.99 6.69 2.39
CA MET A 17 11.50 6.38 3.74
C MET A 17 10.98 4.95 3.82
N ILE A 18 10.25 4.49 2.81
CA ILE A 18 9.71 3.13 2.75
C ILE A 18 10.85 2.10 2.74
N ALA A 19 11.94 2.38 2.02
CA ALA A 19 13.11 1.50 1.95
C ALA A 19 13.96 1.53 3.23
N SER A 20 14.15 2.70 3.87
CA SER A 20 15.10 2.84 4.99
C SER A 20 14.48 2.73 6.37
N VAL A 21 13.29 3.33 6.58
CA VAL A 21 12.60 3.36 7.88
C VAL A 21 11.65 2.16 8.02
N LYS A 22 11.21 1.60 6.89
CA LYS A 22 10.32 0.43 6.84
C LYS A 22 9.03 0.60 7.67
N PRO A 23 8.27 1.71 7.52
CA PRO A 23 7.03 1.91 8.28
C PRO A 23 5.94 0.91 7.91
N ASP A 24 5.04 0.59 8.84
CA ASP A 24 3.82 -0.12 8.47
C ASP A 24 2.95 0.77 7.58
N LEU A 25 2.45 0.20 6.48
CA LEU A 25 1.65 0.87 5.47
C LEU A 25 0.22 0.32 5.52
N ALA A 26 -0.73 1.24 5.49
CA ALA A 26 -2.14 0.98 5.21
C ALA A 26 -2.54 1.92 4.07
N ILE A 27 -2.89 1.39 2.91
CA ILE A 27 -3.06 2.14 1.66
C ILE A 27 -4.40 1.75 1.04
N SER A 28 -5.27 2.73 0.76
CA SER A 28 -6.50 2.45 0.01
C SER A 28 -6.18 2.05 -1.42
N VAL A 29 -6.88 1.04 -1.92
CA VAL A 29 -6.71 0.48 -3.27
C VAL A 29 -8.02 0.46 -4.04
N TYR A 30 -9.02 1.20 -3.58
CA TYR A 30 -10.37 1.22 -4.17
C TYR A 30 -10.64 2.40 -5.11
N HIS A 31 -9.78 3.42 -5.13
CA HIS A 31 -10.00 4.63 -5.95
C HIS A 31 -9.92 4.37 -7.45
N THR A 32 -9.03 3.48 -7.88
CA THR A 32 -8.94 3.03 -9.26
C THR A 32 -8.82 1.50 -9.29
N PRO A 33 -9.35 0.82 -10.32
CA PRO A 33 -9.27 -0.64 -10.40
C PRO A 33 -7.83 -1.17 -10.40
N ASP A 34 -6.90 -0.42 -10.99
CA ASP A 34 -5.50 -0.85 -11.16
C ASP A 34 -4.63 -0.67 -9.91
N HIS A 35 -5.09 0.08 -8.92
CA HIS A 35 -4.40 0.18 -7.61
C HIS A 35 -4.35 -1.18 -6.90
N LEU A 36 -5.29 -2.09 -7.17
CA LEU A 36 -5.28 -3.45 -6.62
C LEU A 36 -4.01 -4.24 -6.96
N TRP A 37 -3.35 -3.98 -8.08
CA TRP A 37 -2.10 -4.66 -8.45
C TRP A 37 -0.89 -3.73 -8.55
N LYS A 38 -1.06 -2.48 -8.99
CA LYS A 38 0.07 -1.54 -9.11
C LYS A 38 0.69 -1.19 -7.76
N ILE A 39 -0.13 -0.98 -6.73
CA ILE A 39 0.35 -0.61 -5.40
C ILE A 39 1.14 -1.76 -4.74
N PRO A 40 0.62 -3.01 -4.67
CA PRO A 40 1.41 -4.12 -4.14
C PRO A 40 2.73 -4.34 -4.88
N LEU A 41 2.72 -4.28 -6.22
CA LEU A 41 3.92 -4.45 -7.05
C LEU A 41 4.94 -3.30 -6.89
N LEU A 42 4.49 -2.08 -6.61
CA LEU A 42 5.37 -0.97 -6.31
C LEU A 42 5.99 -1.15 -4.91
N VAL A 43 5.16 -1.39 -3.90
CA VAL A 43 5.63 -1.57 -2.52
C VAL A 43 6.62 -2.73 -2.40
N SER A 44 6.39 -3.85 -3.11
CA SER A 44 7.33 -4.98 -3.09
C SER A 44 8.69 -4.66 -3.71
N LYS A 45 8.76 -3.71 -4.66
CA LYS A 45 10.02 -3.21 -5.22
C LYS A 45 10.72 -2.25 -4.27
N LEU A 46 9.95 -1.43 -3.56
CA LEU A 46 10.48 -0.45 -2.61
C LEU A 46 11.07 -1.12 -1.35
N ASN A 47 10.45 -2.20 -0.89
CA ASN A 47 10.96 -3.00 0.22
C ASN A 47 10.47 -4.46 0.12
N PRO A 48 11.37 -5.41 -0.19
CA PRO A 48 11.02 -6.83 -0.35
C PRO A 48 10.78 -7.57 0.98
N ASP A 49 11.09 -6.95 2.13
CA ASP A 49 10.99 -7.60 3.45
C ASP A 49 9.56 -7.53 4.03
N TYR A 50 8.69 -6.71 3.44
CA TYR A 50 7.32 -6.56 3.93
C TYR A 50 6.51 -7.86 3.78
N LYS A 51 5.67 -8.11 4.78
CA LYS A 51 4.53 -9.02 4.66
C LYS A 51 3.31 -8.22 4.26
N TYR A 52 2.37 -8.87 3.58
CA TYR A 52 1.21 -8.20 2.99
C TYR A 52 -0.11 -8.82 3.46
N TYR A 53 -1.14 -7.99 3.60
CA TYR A 53 -2.52 -8.45 3.67
C TYR A 53 -3.46 -7.45 3.00
N LEU A 54 -4.59 -7.94 2.50
CA LEU A 54 -5.63 -7.13 1.88
C LEU A 54 -6.92 -7.34 2.66
N ARG A 55 -7.62 -6.25 2.98
CA ARG A 55 -8.90 -6.32 3.68
C ARG A 55 -9.85 -5.27 3.15
N SER A 56 -11.09 -5.67 2.92
CA SER A 56 -12.20 -4.74 2.69
C SER A 56 -12.90 -4.45 4.01
N HIS A 57 -13.14 -3.18 4.30
CA HIS A 57 -13.88 -2.73 5.47
C HIS A 57 -15.26 -2.16 5.13
N GLY A 58 -15.58 -2.09 3.84
CA GLY A 58 -16.83 -1.59 3.31
C GLY A 58 -17.54 -2.62 2.44
N TYR A 59 -18.53 -2.16 1.68
CA TYR A 59 -19.26 -2.98 0.72
C TYR A 59 -18.84 -2.63 -0.71
N ASN A 60 -19.06 -3.55 -1.65
CA ASN A 60 -18.86 -3.32 -3.09
C ASN A 60 -17.42 -2.86 -3.47
N GLY A 61 -16.42 -3.28 -2.69
CA GLY A 61 -15.01 -2.94 -2.94
C GLY A 61 -14.56 -1.60 -2.35
N TYR A 62 -15.46 -0.78 -1.83
CA TYR A 62 -15.09 0.41 -1.04
C TYR A 62 -14.35 0.02 0.24
N ASP A 63 -13.52 0.94 0.73
CA ASP A 63 -12.67 0.75 1.89
C ASP A 63 -11.81 -0.52 1.81
N THR A 64 -11.43 -0.92 0.59
CA THR A 64 -10.42 -1.96 0.39
C THR A 64 -9.05 -1.36 0.63
N VAL A 65 -8.36 -1.89 1.64
CA VAL A 65 -7.07 -1.41 2.11
C VAL A 65 -6.03 -2.51 1.95
N PHE A 66 -4.96 -2.18 1.25
CA PHE A 66 -3.73 -2.97 1.18
C PHE A 66 -2.81 -2.57 2.32
N TYR A 67 -2.30 -3.56 3.03
CA TYR A 67 -1.40 -3.38 4.13
C TYR A 67 -0.07 -4.05 3.86
N ALA A 68 1.02 -3.36 4.20
CA ALA A 68 2.37 -3.87 4.17
C ALA A 68 3.05 -3.58 5.50
N TYR A 69 3.59 -4.60 6.17
CA TYR A 69 4.10 -4.46 7.53
C TYR A 69 5.33 -5.35 7.73
N ASN A 70 6.23 -4.94 8.63
CA ASN A 70 7.34 -5.80 9.02
C ASN A 70 6.87 -6.65 10.19
N ALA A 71 6.95 -7.98 10.08
CA ALA A 71 6.73 -8.81 11.25
C ALA A 71 7.87 -8.59 12.23
N ILE A 72 7.55 -8.08 13.42
CA ILE A 72 8.42 -8.20 14.58
C ILE A 72 8.39 -9.70 14.94
N LEU A 73 9.56 -10.35 14.92
CA LEU A 73 9.74 -11.71 15.42
C LEU A 73 9.46 -11.79 16.92
#